data_AF-A0A8I5T2Q1-F1
#
_entry.id   AF-A0A8I5T2Q1-F1
#
_cell.length_a   1.000
_cell.length_b   1.000
_cell.length_c   1.000
_cell.angle_alpha   90.00
_cell.angle_beta   90.00
_cell.angle_gamma   90.00
#
_symmetry.space_group_name_H-M   'P 1'
#
loop_
_entity.id
_entity.type
_entity.pdbx_description
1 polymer ?
#
loop_
_entity_poly.entity_id
_entity_poly.type
_entity_poly.pdbx_seq_one_letter_code
_entity_poly.pdbx_strand_id
1 'polypeptide(L)' 'MLKQFLQERIKVNGKAGNLGGGVVTIERCKSKITVTSEVPFLKRYLKYLNKKYLKNIGYA' A
#
# COMPACT_ATOMS: atom_id res chain seq x y z
N MET A 1 3.35 -5.53 10.19
CA MET A 1 4.38 -4.71 9.49
C MET A 1 3.73 -3.93 8.35
N LEU A 2 4.03 -2.63 8.18
CA LEU A 2 3.38 -1.74 7.20
C LEU A 2 3.49 -2.24 5.75
N LYS A 3 4.64 -2.79 5.34
CA LYS A 3 4.83 -3.36 3.99
C LYS A 3 3.79 -4.45 3.71
N GLN A 4 3.66 -5.43 4.60
CA GLN A 4 2.70 -6.53 4.46
C GLN A 4 1.25 -6.01 4.42
N PHE A 5 0.92 -5.05 5.30
CA PHE A 5 -0.40 -4.44 5.31
C PHE A 5 -0.75 -3.77 3.98
N LEU A 6 0.20 -3.03 3.38
CA LEU A 6 0.00 -2.42 2.07
C LEU A 6 -0.15 -3.50 0.98
N GLN A 7 0.64 -4.57 1.05
CA GLN A 7 0.58 -5.67 0.09
C GLN A 7 -0.80 -6.35 0.04
N GLU A 8 -1.43 -6.53 1.20
CA GLU A 8 -2.76 -7.16 1.31
C GLU A 8 -3.91 -6.19 1.03
N ARG A 9 -3.75 -4.91 1.35
CA ARG A 9 -4.85 -3.93 1.34
C ARG A 9 -4.92 -3.04 0.12
N ILE A 10 -3.83 -2.92 -0.65
CA ILE A 10 -3.85 -2.20 -1.92
C ILE A 10 -4.76 -2.94 -2.90
N LYS A 11 -5.67 -2.18 -3.49
CA LYS A 11 -6.57 -2.63 -4.55
C LYS A 11 -6.08 -2.15 -5.89
N VAL A 12 -6.06 -3.06 -6.86
CA VAL A 12 -5.84 -2.77 -8.28
C VAL A 12 -7.08 -3.26 -9.02
N ASN A 13 -7.72 -2.39 -9.81
CA ASN A 13 -8.96 -2.70 -10.53
C ASN A 13 -10.06 -3.33 -9.64
N GLY A 14 -10.20 -2.83 -8.41
CA GLY A 14 -11.20 -3.30 -7.44
C GLY A 14 -10.83 -4.58 -6.68
N LYS A 15 -9.77 -5.29 -7.08
CA LYS A 15 -9.31 -6.53 -6.43
C LYS A 15 -8.13 -6.24 -5.49
N ALA A 16 -8.21 -6.73 -4.25
CA ALA A 16 -7.15 -6.60 -3.26
C ALA A 16 -6.15 -7.77 -3.36
N GLY A 17 -4.89 -7.56 -2.97
CA GLY A 17 -3.88 -8.62 -2.83
C GLY A 17 -3.32 -9.15 -4.16
N ASN A 18 -3.90 -8.81 -5.31
CA ASN A 18 -3.38 -9.19 -6.61
C ASN A 18 -2.39 -8.15 -7.17
N LEU A 19 -1.23 -8.04 -6.52
CA LEU A 19 -0.10 -7.25 -7.03
C LEU A 19 0.73 -8.01 -8.08
N GLY A 20 0.35 -9.25 -8.37
CA GLY A 20 1.10 -10.25 -9.15
C GLY A 20 1.27 -9.99 -10.65
N GLY A 21 0.98 -8.78 -11.12
CA GLY A 21 1.19 -8.38 -12.51
C GLY A 21 2.25 -7.30 -12.70
N GLY A 22 3.06 -6.98 -11.69
CA GLY A 22 4.10 -5.92 -11.77
C GLY A 22 3.56 -4.48 -11.76
N VAL A 23 2.25 -4.30 -11.98
CA VAL A 23 1.55 -3.00 -12.08
C VAL A 23 1.75 -2.09 -10.86
N VAL A 24 1.91 -2.68 -9.67
CA VAL A 24 2.24 -1.96 -8.43
C VAL A 24 3.31 -2.73 -7.67
N THR A 25 4.47 -2.10 -7.46
CA THR A 25 5.58 -2.66 -6.69
C THR A 25 5.77 -1.89 -5.38
N ILE A 26 6.09 -2.64 -4.33
CA ILE A 26 6.27 -2.10 -2.97
C ILE A 26 7.63 -2.53 -2.44
N GLU A 27 8.51 -1.55 -2.29
CA GLU A 27 9.87 -1.76 -1.80
C GLU A 27 10.05 -1.12 -0.42
N ARG A 28 10.86 -1.74 0.43
CA ARG A 28 11.21 -1.21 1.73
C ARG A 28 12.71 -0.96 1.78
N CYS A 29 13.08 0.30 1.92
CA CYS A 29 14.46 0.73 2.14
C CYS A 29 14.59 1.26 3.56
N LYS A 30 15.09 0.42 4.47
CA LYS A 30 15.30 0.76 5.90
C LYS A 30 14.03 1.35 6.56
N SER A 31 13.98 2.67 6.68
CA SER A 31 12.90 3.46 7.28
C SER A 31 11.85 3.94 6.28
N LYS A 32 12.11 3.86 4.97
CA LYS A 32 11.22 4.33 3.91
C LYS A 32 10.57 3.17 3.17
N ILE A 33 9.33 3.37 2.75
CA ILE A 33 8.60 2.47 1.86
C ILE A 33 8.32 3.22 0.57
N THR A 34 8.75 2.64 -0.55
CA THR A 34 8.53 3.17 -1.89
C THR A 34 7.42 2.34 -2.54
N VAL A 35 6.44 3.04 -3.11
CA VAL A 35 5.36 2.41 -3.89
C VAL A 35 5.46 2.96 -5.31
N THR A 36 5.74 2.08 -6.26
CA THR A 36 5.83 2.42 -7.67
C THR A 36 4.61 1.83 -8.37
N SER A 37 3.97 2.59 -9.26
CA SER A 37 2.82 2.12 -10.01
C SER A 37 2.92 2.55 -11.47
N GLU A 38 2.63 1.61 -12.36
CA GLU A 38 2.58 1.82 -13.81
C GLU A 38 1.21 2.30 -14.29
N VAL A 39 0.19 2.21 -13.44
CA VAL A 39 -1.19 2.64 -13.71
C VAL A 39 -1.56 3.86 -12.88
N PRO A 40 -2.63 4.59 -13.24
CA PRO A 40 -3.11 5.71 -12.44
C PRO A 40 -3.41 5.30 -10.99
N PHE A 41 -2.55 5.74 -10.07
CA PHE A 41 -2.65 5.45 -8.65
C PHE A 41 -2.79 6.74 -7.83
N LEU A 42 -3.86 6.83 -7.05
CA LEU A 42 -4.17 8.05 -6.28
C LEU A 42 -3.34 8.10 -4.99
N LYS A 43 -2.52 9.15 -4.83
CA LYS A 43 -1.76 9.41 -3.58
C LYS A 43 -2.66 9.51 -2.34
N ARG A 44 -3.91 9.97 -2.50
CA ARG A 44 -4.92 10.03 -1.42
C ARG A 44 -5.26 8.63 -0.88
N TYR A 45 -5.26 7.61 -1.74
CA TYR A 45 -5.54 6.24 -1.33
C TYR A 45 -4.43 5.68 -0.42
N LEU A 46 -3.16 5.96 -0.75
CA LEU A 46 -2.02 5.62 0.11
C LEU A 46 -2.10 6.32 1.48
N LYS A 47 -2.47 7.61 1.51
CA LYS A 47 -2.71 8.34 2.76
C LYS A 47 -3.81 7.70 3.61
N TYR A 48 -4.91 7.28 2.98
CA TYR A 48 -5.99 6.57 3.66
C TYR A 48 -5.50 5.26 4.27
N LEU A 49 -4.76 4.44 3.51
CA LEU A 49 -4.21 3.17 4.00
C LEU A 49 -3.24 3.37 5.17
N ASN A 50 -2.38 4.40 5.12
CA ASN A 50 -1.48 4.72 6.23
C ASN A 50 -2.26 5.12 7.49
N LYS A 51 -3.28 5.97 7.37
CA LYS A 51 -4.16 6.30 8.51
C LYS A 51 -4.87 5.07 9.07
N LYS A 52 -5.35 4.19 8.19
CA LYS A 52 -6.00 2.94 8.59
C LYS A 52 -5.05 2.01 9.33
N TYR A 53 -3.79 1.91 8.88
CA TYR A 53 -2.75 1.13 9.55
C TYR A 53 -2.47 1.66 10.97
N LEU A 54 -2.31 2.98 11.13
CA LEU A 54 -2.06 3.58 12.44
C LEU A 54 -3.20 3.33 13.43
N LYS A 55 -4.46 3.47 12.97
CA LYS A 55 -5.65 3.13 13.76
C LYS A 55 -5.67 1.65 14.14
N ASN A 56 -5.34 0.77 13.20
CA ASN A 56 -5.35 -0.68 13.44
C ASN A 56 -4.30 -1.13 14.46
N ILE A 57 -3.28 -0.31 14.73
CA ILE A 57 -2.26 -0.59 15.74
C ILE A 57 -2.56 0.14 17.06
N GLY A 58 -3.58 1.01 17.09
CA GLY A 58 -3.97 1.76 18.29
C GLY A 58 -3.19 3.06 18.52
N TYR A 59 -2.45 3.56 17.52
CA TYR A 59 -1.73 4.84 17.62
C TYR A 59 -2.58 6.07 17.26
N ALA A 60 -3.80 5.89 16.74
CA ALA A 60 -4.64 6.94 16.17
C ALA A 60 -6.13 6.69 16.39
#